data_AF-A0A3C1EMJ6-F1
#
_entry.id   AF-A0A3C1EMJ6-F1
#
_cell.length_a   1.000
_cell.length_b   1.000
_cell.length_c   1.000
_cell.angle_alpha   90.00
_cell.angle_beta   90.00
_cell.angle_gamma   90.00
#
_symmetry.space_group_name_H-M   'P 1'
#
loop_
_entity.id
_entity.type
_entity.pdbx_description
1 polymer ?
#
loop_
_entity_poly.entity_id
_entity_poly.type
_entity_poly.pdbx_seq_one_letter_code
_entity_poly.pdbx_strand_id
1 'polypeptide(L)'
;MQDIYRKVGIEVRALREQLGWTQEKLGEVSGLHPSFIGQIERGVKKASLQTLARLAEALGVAAGALLDEAHGDLPKVWEARIGALLRDQSPQKREILYSTLRHLSRELRGGK
;
A
#
# COMPACT_ATOMS: atom_id res chain seq x y z
N MET A 1 8.22 9.28 -13.66
CA MET A 1 6.91 8.72 -14.05
C MET A 1 6.96 7.27 -14.55
N GLN A 2 8.03 6.77 -15.20
CA GLN A 2 8.17 5.32 -15.48
C GLN A 2 8.22 4.48 -14.19
N ASP A 3 8.70 5.08 -13.11
CA ASP A 3 8.85 4.47 -11.78
C ASP A 3 7.52 3.99 -11.16
N ILE A 4 6.43 4.76 -11.29
CA ILE A 4 5.13 4.41 -10.64
C ILE A 4 4.53 3.11 -11.19
N TYR A 5 4.66 2.87 -12.50
CA TYR A 5 4.11 1.66 -13.13
C TYR A 5 4.91 0.42 -12.76
N ARG A 6 6.21 0.58 -12.53
CA ARG A 6 7.05 -0.50 -12.01
C ARG A 6 6.68 -0.85 -10.58
N LYS A 7 6.45 0.16 -9.73
CA LYS A 7 5.99 -0.03 -8.34
C LYS A 7 4.67 -0.76 -8.27
N VAL A 8 3.68 -0.30 -9.05
CA VAL A 8 2.40 -1.00 -9.21
C VAL A 8 2.59 -2.45 -9.64
N GLY A 9 3.46 -2.69 -10.63
CA GLY A 9 3.73 -4.04 -11.12
C GLY A 9 4.29 -4.97 -10.04
N ILE A 10 5.22 -4.46 -9.21
CA ILE A 10 5.81 -5.19 -8.09
C ILE A 10 4.74 -5.53 -7.05
N GLU A 11 3.89 -4.57 -6.67
CA GLU A 11 2.87 -4.77 -5.64
C GLU A 11 1.77 -5.74 -6.10
N VAL A 12 1.30 -5.61 -7.35
CA VAL A 12 0.36 -6.57 -7.97
C VAL A 12 0.92 -7.98 -7.95
N ARG A 13 2.21 -8.14 -8.27
CA ARG A 13 2.89 -9.43 -8.23
C ARG A 13 2.97 -9.98 -6.81
N ALA A 14 3.36 -9.15 -5.84
CA ALA A 14 3.51 -9.55 -4.45
C ALA A 14 2.18 -10.05 -3.87
N LEU A 15 1.10 -9.29 -4.03
CA LEU A 15 -0.25 -9.68 -3.57
C LEU A 15 -0.75 -10.95 -4.26
N ARG A 16 -0.50 -11.10 -5.57
CA ARG A 16 -0.85 -12.32 -6.30
C ARG A 16 -0.11 -13.54 -5.74
N GLU A 17 1.19 -13.41 -5.48
CA GLU A 17 2.02 -14.49 -4.95
C GLU A 17 1.64 -14.84 -3.49
N GLN A 18 1.23 -13.86 -2.67
CA GLN A 18 0.70 -14.09 -1.32
C GLN A 18 -0.58 -14.94 -1.32
N LEU A 19 -1.42 -14.78 -2.34
CA LEU A 19 -2.62 -15.61 -2.54
C LEU A 19 -2.30 -16.98 -3.17
N GLY A 20 -1.04 -17.26 -3.51
CA GLY A 20 -0.62 -18.49 -4.18
C GLY A 20 -1.12 -18.60 -5.63
N TRP A 21 -1.44 -17.48 -6.27
CA TRP A 21 -2.06 -17.47 -7.60
C TRP A 21 -1.05 -17.37 -8.74
N THR A 22 -1.33 -18.05 -9.85
CA THR A 22 -0.63 -17.82 -11.12
C THR A 22 -1.16 -16.58 -11.84
N GLN A 23 -0.46 -16.09 -12.86
CA GLN A 23 -0.96 -14.99 -13.70
C GLN A 23 -2.24 -15.39 -14.43
N GLU A 24 -2.38 -16.66 -14.80
CA GLU A 24 -3.60 -17.24 -15.35
C GLU A 24 -4.75 -17.13 -14.35
N LYS A 25 -4.52 -17.48 -13.09
CA LYS A 25 -5.56 -17.38 -12.05
C LYS A 25 -5.97 -15.94 -11.79
N LEU A 26 -5.03 -15.00 -11.71
CA LEU A 26 -5.38 -13.59 -11.58
C LEU A 26 -6.10 -13.07 -12.83
N GLY A 27 -5.74 -13.56 -14.01
CA GLY A 27 -6.42 -13.23 -15.26
C GLY A 27 -7.87 -13.67 -15.29
N GLU A 28 -8.14 -14.89 -14.84
CA GLU A 28 -9.49 -15.44 -14.68
C GLU A 28 -10.33 -14.57 -13.75
N VAL A 29 -9.84 -14.26 -12.54
CA VAL A 29 -10.59 -13.52 -11.51
C VAL A 29 -10.77 -12.05 -11.88
N SER A 30 -9.74 -11.40 -12.44
CA SER A 30 -9.81 -9.98 -12.84
C SER A 30 -10.46 -9.77 -14.21
N GLY A 31 -10.66 -10.83 -15.01
CA GLY A 31 -11.09 -10.80 -16.40
C GLY A 31 -10.06 -10.16 -17.35
N LEU A 32 -8.78 -10.17 -16.99
CA LEU A 32 -7.68 -9.64 -17.79
C LEU A 32 -6.90 -10.78 -18.43
N HIS A 33 -6.31 -10.54 -19.59
CA HIS A 33 -5.48 -11.56 -20.23
C HIS A 33 -4.20 -11.82 -19.41
N PRO A 34 -3.78 -13.09 -19.17
CA PRO A 34 -2.60 -13.40 -18.35
C PRO A 34 -1.32 -12.73 -18.85
N SER A 35 -1.12 -12.67 -20.17
CA SER A 35 0.03 -11.97 -20.75
C SER A 35 0.03 -10.46 -20.47
N PHE A 36 -1.15 -9.83 -20.37
CA PHE A 36 -1.28 -8.42 -20.03
C PHE A 36 -0.94 -8.18 -18.57
N ILE A 37 -1.38 -9.07 -17.67
CA ILE A 37 -0.95 -9.08 -16.26
C ILE A 37 0.56 -9.18 -16.16
N GLY A 38 1.19 -10.13 -16.86
CA GLY A 38 2.66 -10.24 -16.85
C GLY A 38 3.38 -9.00 -17.37
N GLN A 39 2.80 -8.29 -18.34
CA GLN A 39 3.35 -7.00 -18.81
C GLN A 39 3.19 -5.88 -17.78
N ILE A 40 2.10 -5.87 -17.01
CA ILE A 40 1.87 -4.93 -15.89
C ILE A 40 2.86 -5.21 -14.77
N GLU A 41 3.01 -6.47 -14.35
CA GLU A 41 3.92 -6.86 -13.26
C GLU A 41 5.38 -6.49 -13.52
N ARG A 42 5.80 -6.52 -14.78
CA ARG A 42 7.15 -6.08 -15.20
C ARG A 42 7.27 -4.57 -15.40
N GLY A 43 6.18 -3.81 -15.27
CA GLY A 43 6.11 -2.38 -15.53
C GLY A 43 6.22 -1.99 -17.01
N VAL A 44 6.09 -2.94 -17.93
CA VAL A 44 6.20 -2.73 -19.39
C VAL A 44 4.93 -2.07 -19.94
N LYS A 45 3.77 -2.45 -19.39
CA LYS A 45 2.48 -1.82 -19.73
C LYS A 45 1.99 -0.93 -18.60
N LYS A 46 1.52 0.26 -19.00
CA LYS A 46 0.87 1.21 -18.12
C LYS A 46 -0.58 0.77 -17.90
N ALA A 47 -0.90 0.30 -16.70
CA ALA A 47 -2.27 0.00 -16.32
C ALA A 47 -3.10 1.30 -16.31
N SER A 48 -4.29 1.27 -16.90
CA SER A 48 -5.28 2.35 -16.73
C SER A 48 -5.85 2.31 -15.31
N LEU A 49 -6.49 3.41 -14.87
CA LEU A 49 -7.20 3.42 -13.58
C LEU A 49 -8.27 2.31 -13.50
N GLN A 50 -8.95 2.03 -14.60
CA GLN A 50 -9.92 0.94 -14.66
C GLN A 50 -9.26 -0.44 -14.52
N THR A 51 -8.07 -0.63 -15.11
CA THR A 51 -7.29 -1.86 -14.94
C THR A 51 -6.82 -2.03 -13.50
N LEU A 52 -6.34 -0.94 -12.88
CA LEU A 52 -5.96 -0.92 -11.47
C LEU A 52 -7.14 -1.28 -10.55
N ALA A 53 -8.32 -0.71 -10.79
CA ALA A 53 -9.52 -1.01 -10.01
C ALA A 53 -9.90 -2.50 -10.10
N ARG A 54 -9.88 -3.08 -11.31
CA ARG A 54 -10.16 -4.51 -11.52
C ARG A 54 -9.15 -5.42 -10.85
N LEU A 55 -7.86 -5.08 -10.93
CA LEU A 55 -6.81 -5.83 -10.26
C LEU A 55 -6.97 -5.75 -8.73
N ALA A 56 -7.25 -4.57 -8.20
CA ALA A 56 -7.45 -4.36 -6.77
C ALA A 56 -8.66 -5.14 -6.24
N GLU A 57 -9.77 -5.10 -6.97
CA GLU A 57 -10.98 -5.90 -6.67
C GLU A 57 -10.67 -7.40 -6.67
N ALA A 58 -9.99 -7.90 -7.71
CA ALA A 58 -9.60 -9.30 -7.81
C ALA A 58 -8.64 -9.75 -6.69
N LEU A 59 -7.75 -8.87 -6.24
CA LEU A 59 -6.78 -9.11 -5.17
C LEU A 59 -7.35 -8.84 -3.77
N GLY A 60 -8.59 -8.35 -3.66
CA GLY A 60 -9.24 -8.06 -2.38
C GLY A 60 -8.67 -6.86 -1.62
N VAL A 61 -8.11 -5.87 -2.32
CA VAL A 61 -7.49 -4.67 -1.73
C VAL A 61 -8.10 -3.37 -2.27
N ALA A 62 -7.88 -2.26 -1.57
CA ALA A 62 -8.22 -0.94 -2.12
C ALA A 62 -7.26 -0.59 -3.27
N ALA A 63 -7.74 0.08 -4.31
CA ALA A 63 -6.91 0.46 -5.47
C ALA A 63 -5.69 1.32 -5.11
N GLY A 64 -5.78 2.13 -4.04
CA GLY A 64 -4.66 2.90 -3.52
C GLY A 64 -3.53 2.03 -2.94
N ALA A 65 -3.83 0.84 -2.45
CA ALA A 65 -2.83 -0.09 -1.92
C ALA A 65 -1.85 -0.56 -3.00
N LEU A 66 -2.30 -0.65 -4.26
CA LEU A 66 -1.43 -0.99 -5.39
C LEU A 66 -0.41 0.10 -5.74
N LEU A 67 -0.56 1.31 -5.18
CA LEU A 67 0.37 2.43 -5.34
C LEU A 67 1.37 2.54 -4.20
N ASP A 68 1.12 1.84 -3.09
CA ASP A 68 1.99 1.85 -1.92
C ASP A 68 3.07 0.78 -2.05
N GLU A 69 4.33 1.16 -1.85
CA GLU A 69 5.43 0.22 -1.66
C GLU A 69 5.30 -0.44 -0.27
N ALA A 70 4.36 -1.36 -0.11
CA ALA A 70 4.10 -2.02 1.17
C ALA A 70 5.00 -3.25 1.41
N HIS A 71 6.04 -3.45 0.60
CA HIS A 71 6.98 -4.56 0.75
C HIS A 71 8.43 -4.10 0.77
N GLY A 72 8.69 -3.05 1.54
CA GLY A 72 10.06 -2.55 1.71
C GLY A 72 10.29 -1.60 2.85
N ASP A 73 9.38 -1.43 3.82
CA ASP A 73 9.76 -0.84 5.10
C ASP A 73 8.63 -0.97 6.17
N LEU A 74 8.99 -1.49 7.35
CA LEU A 74 8.16 -1.53 8.57
C LEU A 74 7.84 -0.16 9.27
N PRO A 75 8.14 1.07 8.76
CA PRO A 75 7.72 2.34 9.35
C PRO A 75 6.21 2.65 9.29
N LYS A 76 5.46 2.18 8.29
CA LYS A 76 4.03 2.57 8.14
C LYS A 76 3.08 1.95 9.17
N VAL A 77 3.49 0.85 9.81
CA VAL A 77 2.66 0.14 10.81
C VAL A 77 2.42 1.01 12.05
N TRP A 78 3.43 1.78 12.47
CA TRP A 78 3.34 2.59 13.68
C TRP A 78 2.53 3.87 13.47
N GLU A 79 2.66 4.53 12.32
CA GLU A 79 1.83 5.69 11.97
C GLU A 79 0.34 5.32 11.91
N ALA A 80 0.02 4.18 11.29
CA ALA A 80 -1.35 3.66 11.27
C ALA A 80 -1.88 3.30 12.66
N ARG A 81 -1.05 2.69 13.52
CA ARG A 81 -1.40 2.37 14.92
C ARG A 81 -1.60 3.61 15.78
N ILE A 82 -0.73 4.62 15.65
CA ILE A 82 -0.89 5.91 16.34
C ILE A 82 -2.16 6.60 15.85
N GLY A 83 -2.42 6.60 14.54
CA GLY A 83 -3.65 7.11 13.96
C GLY A 83 -4.89 6.41 14.51
N ALA A 84 -4.87 5.07 14.63
CA ALA A 84 -5.95 4.30 15.23
C ALA A 84 -6.15 4.64 16.72
N LEU A 85 -5.07 4.68 17.50
CA LEU A 85 -5.11 5.05 18.91
C LEU A 85 -5.75 6.42 19.12
N LEU A 86 -5.40 7.41 18.28
CA LEU A 86 -5.93 8.77 18.38
C LEU A 86 -7.41 8.85 17.99
N ARG A 87 -7.87 8.06 17.00
CA ARG A 87 -9.27 8.06 16.56
C ARG A 87 -10.26 7.73 17.69
N ASP A 88 -9.88 6.86 18.61
CA ASP A 88 -10.76 6.43 19.70
C ASP A 88 -10.76 7.39 20.92
N GLN A 89 -10.06 8.52 20.83
CA GLN A 89 -9.95 9.50 21.91
C GLN A 89 -10.81 10.76 21.68
N SER A 90 -11.24 11.38 22.78
CA SER A 90 -11.90 12.69 22.74
C SER A 90 -10.95 13.80 22.27
N PRO A 91 -11.46 14.94 21.76
CA PRO A 91 -10.63 16.05 21.27
C PRO A 91 -9.59 16.51 22.30
N GLN A 92 -9.98 16.61 23.58
CA GLN A 92 -9.09 17.02 24.66
C GLN A 92 -7.94 16.02 24.88
N LYS A 93 -8.24 14.72 24.84
CA LYS A 93 -7.23 13.66 24.99
C LYS A 93 -6.28 13.61 23.79
N ARG A 94 -6.76 13.85 22.57
CA ARG A 94 -5.91 13.92 21.37
C ARG A 94 -4.89 15.05 21.47
N GLU A 95 -5.30 16.21 21.98
CA GLU A 95 -4.40 17.36 22.17
C GLU A 95 -3.28 17.06 23.19
N ILE A 96 -3.62 16.39 24.29
CA ILE A 96 -2.64 15.92 25.29
C ILE A 96 -1.66 14.91 24.68
N LEU A 97 -2.16 13.94 23.91
CA LEU A 97 -1.32 12.93 23.27
C LEU A 97 -0.38 13.57 22.23
N TYR A 98 -0.88 14.49 21.43
CA TYR A 98 -0.08 15.23 20.45
C TYR A 98 1.03 16.06 21.12
N SER A 99 0.68 16.85 22.13
CA SER A 99 1.64 17.68 22.86
C SER A 99 2.74 16.86 23.55
N THR A 100 2.37 15.68 24.08
CA THR A 100 3.33 14.73 24.67
C THR A 100 4.29 14.18 23.62
N LEU A 101 3.77 13.66 22.51
CA LEU A 101 4.60 13.14 21.40
C LEU A 101 5.52 14.22 20.83
N ARG A 102 5.02 15.47 20.72
CA ARG A 102 5.80 16.63 20.29
C ARG A 102 6.93 16.96 21.25
N HIS A 103 6.71 16.85 22.55
CA HIS A 103 7.73 17.08 23.58
C HIS A 103 8.83 16.01 23.49
N LEU A 104 8.45 14.74 23.53
CA LEU A 104 9.39 13.60 23.41
C LEU A 104 10.20 13.66 22.10
N SER A 105 9.57 14.02 20.97
CA SER A 105 10.26 14.16 19.69
C SER A 105 11.32 15.28 19.69
N ARG A 106 11.20 16.29 20.55
CA ARG A 106 12.23 17.34 20.70
C ARG A 106 13.39 16.86 21.56
N GLU A 107 13.12 16.17 22.66
CA GLU A 107 14.15 15.61 23.53
C GLU A 107 15.04 14.59 22.80
N LEU A 108 14.41 13.70 22.02
CA LEU A 108 15.12 12.70 21.21
C LEU A 108 16.02 13.31 20.12
N ARG A 109 15.78 14.56 19.71
CA ARG A 109 16.65 15.29 18.75
C ARG A 109 17.83 15.99 19.41
N GLY A 110 17.74 16.26 20.72
CA GLY A 110 18.77 16.97 21.49
C GLY A 110 19.85 16.08 22.10
N GLY A 111 19.73 14.75 21.99
CA GLY A 111 20.67 13.77 22.54
C GLY A 111 21.79 13.35 21.58
N LYS A 112 22.26 14.24 20.70
CA LYS A 112 23.46 14.04 19.86
C LYS A 112 24.59 14.96 20.29
#